data_AF-A0A535Z209-F1
#
_entry.id   AF-A0A535Z209-F1
#
_cell.length_a   1.000
_cell.length_b   1.000
_cell.length_c   1.000
_cell.angle_alpha   90.00
_cell.angle_beta   90.00
_cell.angle_gamma   90.00
#
_symmetry.space_group_name_H-M   'P 1'
#
loop_
_entity.id
_entity.type
_entity.pdbx_description
1 polymer ?
#
loop_
_entity_poly.entity_id
_entity_poly.type
_entity_poly.pdbx_seq_one_letter_code
_entity_poly.pdbx_strand_id
1 'polypeptide(L)'
;MSPARGGCRSMTFRRWTSTTRESSETVSSACAASCGGRTSPWVYCPSRPRARHRHAGPPRPWTTGCAVRVRRAAAGLEPAPLAPAGDRSGPRMRAPRALTCESYALFCDEYELTMAQSFWRHGQNNLAAFELSVRHLPPHRGYLVVAGLEQVLALLASLHFDRGALAYLSSTGTYDRGFLDFLGALRFTGHVDAIAEGTTAGADTPLLRITAPRIEATVVESAVLAIVNHQTSIATKAARVVEAAQGRPVWDFSLRRVHGPEAGLAVARAAYIGGVVGTATVVAGQRLGIPTTGTMAHHFVLLFGPDHEQQAYEQFLRDYPERAALLIDTYDTVHAVDLAVAASRATGVAVTAVRLDSGDIVELSREVRRRFDAAGMPHVRILASGDLDEYRIRDLLARGARVDSFGVGTMLGTSFDAPALGGVLKLVAQEQDGILEPVMKHSRDKLTDPGMHQVFRDDRGDVVALDDESLPGTPLLETVMTEGRARDLPELDEMRRRTGAQVAALPERVRRFDDPEPWPVGRSGKLQALRERMGASL
;
A
#
# COMPACT_ATOMS: atom_id res chain seq x y z
N MET A 1 -15.59 10.73 80.90
CA MET A 1 -15.65 9.25 80.79
C MET A 1 -15.79 8.89 79.31
N SER A 2 -15.07 7.85 78.89
CA SER A 2 -14.46 7.64 77.56
C SER A 2 -15.37 7.40 76.32
N PRO A 3 -14.79 7.43 75.09
CA PRO A 3 -15.41 7.86 73.82
C PRO A 3 -15.36 6.80 72.67
N ALA A 4 -15.72 7.19 71.43
CA ALA A 4 -15.21 6.59 70.18
C ALA A 4 -15.27 7.65 69.04
N ARG A 5 -14.17 8.30 68.66
CA ARG A 5 -13.13 7.99 67.64
C ARG A 5 -13.60 7.99 66.18
N GLY A 6 -13.30 9.10 65.48
CA GLY A 6 -13.12 9.19 64.04
C GLY A 6 -11.81 9.92 63.74
N GLY A 7 -11.05 9.47 62.74
CA GLY A 7 -9.79 10.08 62.32
C GLY A 7 -9.29 9.49 61.00
N CYS A 8 -9.41 10.28 59.93
CA CYS A 8 -8.89 10.01 58.60
C CYS A 8 -7.41 10.46 58.52
N ARG A 9 -6.54 9.66 57.89
CA ARG A 9 -5.16 10.06 57.53
C ARG A 9 -4.94 9.91 56.03
N SER A 10 -4.37 10.96 55.45
CA SER A 10 -3.88 11.10 54.09
C SER A 10 -2.63 10.28 53.81
N MET A 11 -2.51 9.72 52.60
CA MET A 11 -1.24 9.27 52.00
C MET A 11 -1.02 9.92 50.64
N THR A 12 0.24 10.29 50.44
CA THR A 12 0.87 11.08 49.37
C THR A 12 1.09 10.32 48.05
N PHE A 13 0.96 11.03 46.93
CA PHE A 13 1.48 10.63 45.60
C PHE A 13 2.81 11.36 45.30
N ARG A 14 3.83 10.61 44.85
CA ARG A 14 5.11 11.16 44.35
C ARG A 14 4.97 11.61 42.89
N ARG A 15 5.45 12.80 42.57
CA ARG A 15 5.62 13.35 41.21
C ARG A 15 7.12 13.46 40.90
N TRP A 16 7.52 12.95 39.73
CA TRP A 16 8.86 13.13 39.15
C TRP A 16 8.97 14.53 38.52
N THR A 17 10.08 15.23 38.78
CA THR A 17 10.42 16.54 38.20
C THR A 17 11.59 16.41 37.23
N SER A 18 11.41 16.86 35.98
CA SER A 18 12.48 17.14 35.02
C SER A 18 12.80 18.64 35.02
N THR A 19 14.06 18.98 35.22
CA THR A 19 14.61 20.33 35.24
C THR A 19 15.10 20.74 33.85
N THR A 20 14.56 21.84 33.30
CA THR A 20 15.23 22.64 32.27
C THR A 20 15.10 24.12 32.68
N ARG A 21 16.25 24.80 32.79
CA ARG A 21 16.37 26.23 33.03
C ARG A 21 16.31 26.96 31.69
N GLU A 22 15.33 27.85 31.55
CA GLU A 22 15.35 28.95 30.58
C GLU A 22 16.09 30.13 31.20
N SER A 23 16.95 30.78 30.41
CA SER A 23 17.43 32.14 30.66
C SER A 23 17.29 32.92 29.37
N SER A 24 16.44 33.94 29.45
CA SER A 24 16.17 34.99 28.49
C SER A 24 17.36 35.93 28.29
N GLU A 25 17.65 36.33 27.07
CA GLU A 25 18.21 37.65 26.76
C GLU A 25 17.92 38.04 25.31
N THR A 26 17.23 39.17 25.15
CA THR A 26 16.89 39.87 23.90
C THR A 26 17.89 41.00 23.64
N VAL A 27 18.48 41.10 22.44
CA VAL A 27 18.98 42.36 21.86
C VAL A 27 18.74 42.40 20.33
N SER A 28 18.46 43.62 19.87
CA SER A 28 17.84 44.07 18.62
C SER A 28 18.73 44.10 17.35
N SER A 29 18.05 43.91 16.21
CA SER A 29 18.18 44.46 14.84
C SER A 29 19.48 45.04 14.23
N ALA A 30 19.74 44.54 13.00
CA ALA A 30 20.16 45.22 11.75
C ALA A 30 21.63 45.67 11.55
N CYS A 31 22.35 45.04 10.59
CA CYS A 31 22.60 45.58 9.23
C CYS A 31 23.53 44.68 8.36
N ALA A 32 23.16 44.57 7.08
CA ALA A 32 23.99 44.44 5.86
C ALA A 32 25.00 43.28 5.63
N ALA A 33 24.59 42.42 4.68
CA ALA A 33 25.24 42.13 3.39
C ALA A 33 26.52 41.27 3.26
N SER A 34 26.41 40.34 2.30
CA SER A 34 27.44 39.68 1.47
C SER A 34 28.24 38.51 2.07
N CYS A 35 27.88 37.30 1.66
CA CYS A 35 28.72 36.43 0.82
C CYS A 35 28.07 35.03 0.72
N GLY A 36 28.06 34.49 -0.50
CA GLY A 36 27.45 33.20 -0.80
C GLY A 36 28.21 32.02 -0.19
N GLY A 37 27.54 30.87 -0.15
CA GLY A 37 28.18 29.61 0.23
C GLY A 37 27.17 28.50 0.45
N ARG A 38 27.05 27.62 -0.56
CA ARG A 38 26.41 26.31 -0.44
C ARG A 38 27.13 25.50 0.63
N THR A 39 26.39 24.84 1.52
CA THR A 39 26.93 23.72 2.31
C THR A 39 25.88 22.64 2.52
N SER A 40 25.96 21.61 1.71
CA SER A 40 26.05 20.22 2.19
C SER A 40 27.33 19.68 1.56
N PRO A 41 28.18 18.96 2.31
CA PRO A 41 28.10 17.51 2.16
C PRO A 41 28.54 16.71 3.40
N TRP A 42 27.89 15.57 3.63
CA TRP A 42 28.50 14.45 4.34
C TRP A 42 29.45 13.73 3.38
N VAL A 43 30.75 13.95 3.56
CA VAL A 43 31.83 13.22 2.87
C VAL A 43 32.50 12.27 3.85
N TYR A 44 32.57 11.02 3.41
CA TYR A 44 33.27 9.89 4.02
C TYR A 44 34.80 10.13 3.99
N CYS A 45 35.46 9.90 5.12
CA CYS A 45 36.90 10.16 5.32
C CYS A 45 37.75 8.93 4.92
N PRO A 46 38.77 9.05 4.04
CA PRO A 46 39.73 7.99 3.77
C PRO A 46 41.04 8.22 4.54
N SER A 47 41.55 7.19 5.23
CA SER A 47 42.92 7.20 5.78
C SER A 47 43.91 6.50 4.84
N ARG A 48 45.02 7.19 4.52
CA ARG A 48 46.24 6.69 3.84
C ARG A 48 47.41 6.54 4.88
N PRO A 49 48.70 6.31 4.52
CA PRO A 49 49.33 4.99 4.35
C PRO A 49 50.74 4.81 5.01
N ARG A 50 51.31 3.60 4.82
CA ARG A 50 52.74 3.17 4.80
C ARG A 50 53.51 2.90 6.13
N ALA A 51 54.08 1.69 6.19
CA ALA A 51 55.54 1.48 6.36
C ALA A 51 55.98 0.10 5.82
N ARG A 52 57.20 0.04 5.28
CA ARG A 52 57.87 -1.08 4.59
C ARG A 52 58.67 -1.94 5.58
N HIS A 53 58.82 -3.25 5.33
CA HIS A 53 60.08 -3.98 5.59
C HIS A 53 60.27 -5.14 4.58
N ARG A 54 61.54 -5.42 4.26
CA ARG A 54 62.05 -6.26 3.16
C ARG A 54 62.38 -7.70 3.61
N HIS A 55 62.21 -8.63 2.65
CA HIS A 55 62.94 -9.89 2.34
C HIS A 55 63.31 -10.92 3.43
N ALA A 56 62.90 -12.19 3.22
CA ALA A 56 63.77 -13.29 2.70
C ALA A 56 63.08 -14.69 2.72
N GLY A 57 63.31 -15.52 1.69
CA GLY A 57 63.21 -17.00 1.75
C GLY A 57 62.33 -17.69 0.66
N PRO A 58 62.87 -18.64 -0.15
CA PRO A 58 62.13 -19.36 -1.21
C PRO A 58 61.36 -20.60 -0.67
N PRO A 59 60.44 -21.20 -1.46
CA PRO A 59 59.48 -22.19 -0.96
C PRO A 59 60.10 -23.59 -0.82
N ARG A 60 59.64 -24.36 0.17
CA ARG A 60 59.95 -25.79 0.29
C ARG A 60 58.87 -26.64 -0.41
N PRO A 61 59.25 -27.74 -1.09
CA PRO A 61 58.35 -28.54 -1.91
C PRO A 61 57.50 -29.50 -1.07
N TRP A 62 56.26 -29.72 -1.51
CA TRP A 62 55.42 -30.81 -1.03
C TRP A 62 55.79 -32.10 -1.77
N THR A 63 56.47 -33.01 -1.08
CA THR A 63 56.68 -34.39 -1.56
C THR A 63 55.68 -35.34 -0.90
N THR A 64 54.79 -35.85 -1.73
CA THR A 64 54.33 -37.26 -1.84
C THR A 64 54.00 -38.06 -0.58
N GLY A 65 52.75 -38.52 -0.54
CA GLY A 65 52.46 -39.94 -0.40
C GLY A 65 52.17 -40.44 1.00
N CYS A 66 50.89 -40.52 1.35
CA CYS A 66 50.43 -41.54 2.30
C CYS A 66 49.09 -42.10 1.80
N ALA A 67 49.17 -43.29 1.20
CA ALA A 67 48.01 -44.06 0.78
C ALA A 67 47.26 -44.56 2.02
N VAL A 68 46.05 -44.05 2.25
CA VAL A 68 45.15 -44.62 3.26
C VAL A 68 44.37 -45.76 2.64
N ARG A 69 44.74 -46.99 3.02
CA ARG A 69 43.98 -48.22 2.76
C ARG A 69 42.62 -48.13 3.44
N VAL A 70 41.54 -48.19 2.66
CA VAL A 70 40.18 -48.42 3.19
C VAL A 70 40.07 -49.89 3.59
N ARG A 71 40.11 -50.17 4.89
CA ARG A 71 39.62 -51.45 5.44
C ARG A 71 38.11 -51.33 5.66
N ARG A 72 37.32 -52.07 4.88
CA ARG A 72 35.92 -52.36 5.22
C ARG A 72 35.92 -53.25 6.47
N ALA A 73 35.47 -52.71 7.60
CA ALA A 73 35.04 -53.52 8.74
C ALA A 73 33.51 -53.53 8.74
N ALA A 74 32.93 -54.69 8.46
CA ALA A 74 31.53 -54.97 8.72
C ALA A 74 31.38 -55.24 10.23
N ALA A 75 30.64 -54.39 10.93
CA ALA A 75 30.13 -54.68 12.26
C ALA A 75 28.78 -53.98 12.40
N GLY A 76 27.72 -54.77 12.56
CA GLY A 76 26.37 -54.28 12.81
C GLY A 76 26.32 -53.53 14.14
N LEU A 77 25.85 -52.29 14.09
CA LEU A 77 25.39 -51.54 15.25
C LEU A 77 23.87 -51.55 15.20
N GLU A 78 23.25 -52.34 16.07
CA GLU A 78 21.82 -52.19 16.34
C GLU A 78 21.57 -50.82 16.99
N PRO A 79 20.49 -50.11 16.61
CA PRO A 79 20.12 -48.87 17.28
C PRO A 79 19.60 -49.16 18.69
N ALA A 80 20.18 -48.48 19.68
CA ALA A 80 19.72 -48.52 21.06
C ALA A 80 18.23 -48.12 21.15
N PRO A 81 17.42 -48.78 22.01
CA PRO A 81 16.01 -48.45 22.14
C PRO A 81 15.84 -47.02 22.68
N LEU A 82 15.00 -46.24 22.00
CA LEU A 82 14.56 -44.93 22.43
C LEU A 82 13.92 -45.03 23.82
N ALA A 83 14.46 -44.32 24.80
CA ALA A 83 13.86 -44.18 26.11
C ALA A 83 12.41 -43.66 25.98
N PRO A 84 11.46 -44.15 26.80
CA PRO A 84 10.08 -43.71 26.73
C PRO A 84 10.01 -42.19 26.96
N ALA A 85 9.17 -41.52 26.16
CA ALA A 85 8.97 -40.09 26.23
C ALA A 85 8.50 -39.68 27.63
N GLY A 86 9.44 -39.20 28.44
CA GLY A 86 9.11 -38.51 29.68
C GLY A 86 8.20 -37.31 29.40
N ASP A 87 7.22 -37.11 30.27
CA ASP A 87 6.27 -36.01 30.25
C ASP A 87 7.00 -34.66 30.07
N ARG A 88 6.99 -34.15 28.83
CA ARG A 88 7.47 -32.80 28.50
C ARG A 88 6.35 -31.81 28.76
N SER A 89 5.91 -31.68 30.01
CA SER A 89 5.14 -30.52 30.45
C SER A 89 6.08 -29.31 30.59
N GLY A 90 6.69 -28.89 29.48
CA GLY A 90 7.29 -27.55 29.39
C GLY A 90 6.20 -26.50 29.60
N PRO A 91 6.53 -25.27 30.02
CA PRO A 91 5.54 -24.22 30.17
C PRO A 91 4.76 -24.09 28.87
N ARG A 92 3.44 -24.33 28.92
CA ARG A 92 2.54 -24.15 27.77
C ARG A 92 2.72 -22.72 27.29
N MET A 93 3.46 -22.56 26.20
CA MET A 93 3.57 -21.29 25.50
C MET A 93 2.14 -20.85 25.23
N ARG A 94 1.73 -19.67 25.73
CA ARG A 94 0.43 -19.10 25.36
C ARG A 94 0.39 -19.09 23.84
N ALA A 95 -0.65 -19.69 23.25
CA ALA A 95 -0.82 -19.67 21.81
C ALA A 95 -0.62 -18.24 21.32
N PRO A 96 0.21 -18.02 20.28
CA PRO A 96 0.40 -16.68 19.73
C PRO A 96 -0.98 -16.12 19.37
N ARG A 97 -1.23 -14.85 19.70
CA ARG A 97 -2.48 -14.19 19.34
C ARG A 97 -2.58 -14.18 17.82
N ALA A 98 -3.63 -14.79 17.27
CA ALA A 98 -3.93 -14.65 15.86
C ALA A 98 -4.23 -13.17 15.57
N LEU A 99 -3.59 -12.62 14.53
CA LEU A 99 -3.88 -11.27 14.03
C LEU A 99 -4.93 -11.30 12.89
N THR A 100 -5.58 -12.45 12.70
CA THR A 100 -6.66 -12.65 11.73
C THR A 100 -8.00 -12.59 12.48
N CYS A 101 -8.93 -11.76 12.01
CA CYS A 101 -10.28 -11.68 12.57
C CYS A 101 -11.25 -12.39 11.62
N GLU A 102 -12.07 -13.30 12.15
CA GLU A 102 -13.09 -14.01 11.37
C GLU A 102 -14.34 -13.15 11.14
N SER A 103 -14.58 -12.15 12.00
CA SER A 103 -15.73 -11.25 11.93
C SER A 103 -15.32 -9.87 11.42
N TYR A 104 -15.68 -9.56 10.18
CA TYR A 104 -15.43 -8.23 9.62
C TYR A 104 -16.16 -7.10 10.38
N ALA A 105 -17.23 -7.44 11.11
CA ALA A 105 -18.01 -6.50 11.92
C ALA A 105 -17.25 -5.94 13.14
N LEU A 106 -16.09 -6.53 13.49
CA LEU A 106 -15.21 -6.01 14.55
C LEU A 106 -14.08 -5.12 14.01
N PHE A 107 -13.96 -4.90 12.69
CA PHE A 107 -13.05 -3.89 12.12
C PHE A 107 -13.67 -2.50 12.19
N CYS A 108 -14.09 -2.13 13.39
CA CYS A 108 -14.68 -0.86 13.75
C CYS A 108 -13.90 -0.28 14.95
N ASP A 109 -13.89 1.03 15.08
CA ASP A 109 -13.40 1.66 16.30
C ASP A 109 -14.48 1.61 17.40
N GLU A 110 -14.05 1.51 18.65
CA GLU A 110 -14.97 1.39 19.81
C GLU A 110 -16.00 2.53 19.90
N TYR A 111 -15.66 3.73 19.39
CA TYR A 111 -16.58 4.86 19.39
C TYR A 111 -17.80 4.61 18.49
N GLU A 112 -17.65 3.83 17.42
CA GLU A 112 -18.75 3.50 16.49
C GLU A 112 -19.78 2.62 17.19
N LEU A 113 -19.33 1.61 17.95
CA LEU A 113 -20.21 0.71 18.72
C LEU A 113 -20.89 1.43 19.90
N THR A 114 -20.16 2.29 20.61
CA THR A 114 -20.74 3.06 21.73
C THR A 114 -21.76 4.09 21.25
N MET A 115 -21.53 4.76 20.10
CA MET A 115 -22.53 5.60 19.44
C MET A 115 -23.73 4.78 18.96
N ALA A 116 -23.50 3.63 18.32
CA ALA A 116 -24.56 2.73 17.87
C ALA A 116 -25.49 2.31 19.01
N GLN A 117 -24.93 1.95 20.17
CA GLN A 117 -25.73 1.65 21.36
C GLN A 117 -26.51 2.88 21.85
N SER A 118 -25.90 4.07 21.83
CA SER A 118 -26.60 5.31 22.19
C SER A 118 -27.79 5.56 21.26
N PHE A 119 -27.61 5.46 19.95
CA PHE A 119 -28.70 5.57 18.98
C PHE A 119 -29.79 4.52 19.23
N TRP A 120 -29.41 3.27 19.47
CA TRP A 120 -30.34 2.18 19.77
C TRP A 120 -31.19 2.47 21.01
N ARG A 121 -30.58 2.92 22.11
CA ARG A 121 -31.29 3.27 23.36
C ARG A 121 -32.33 4.37 23.17
N HIS A 122 -32.10 5.27 22.22
CA HIS A 122 -32.99 6.40 21.94
C HIS A 122 -33.89 6.16 20.71
N GLY A 123 -33.88 4.95 20.12
CA GLY A 123 -34.66 4.66 18.93
C GLY A 123 -34.24 5.46 17.69
N GLN A 124 -33.01 5.97 17.65
CA GLN A 124 -32.48 6.86 16.62
C GLN A 124 -31.81 6.09 15.48
N ASN A 125 -32.49 5.09 14.93
CA ASN A 125 -31.97 4.26 13.83
C ASN A 125 -32.59 4.60 12.46
N ASN A 126 -33.06 5.84 12.28
CA ASN A 126 -33.59 6.34 11.02
C ASN A 126 -32.54 6.26 9.90
N LEU A 127 -32.98 6.41 8.65
CA LEU A 127 -32.07 6.45 7.52
C LEU A 127 -31.09 7.64 7.62
N ALA A 128 -29.86 7.39 7.20
CA ALA A 128 -28.78 8.36 7.19
C ALA A 128 -27.91 8.16 5.94
N ALA A 129 -27.56 9.25 5.28
CA ALA A 129 -26.69 9.26 4.12
C ALA A 129 -25.30 9.78 4.51
N PHE A 130 -24.28 8.97 4.26
CA PHE A 130 -22.89 9.28 4.51
C PHE A 130 -22.10 9.29 3.20
N GLU A 131 -21.22 10.27 3.01
CA GLU A 131 -20.37 10.35 1.81
C GLU A 131 -18.89 10.34 2.16
N LEU A 132 -18.14 9.55 1.39
CA LEU A 132 -16.69 9.44 1.46
C LEU A 132 -16.05 10.37 0.43
N SER A 133 -15.22 11.29 0.88
CA SER A 133 -14.39 12.13 0.01
C SER A 133 -12.98 12.30 0.57
N VAL A 134 -12.03 12.66 -0.30
CA VAL A 134 -10.65 12.99 0.10
C VAL A 134 -10.48 14.50 0.12
N ARG A 135 -10.22 15.08 1.30
CA ARG A 135 -10.25 16.55 1.49
C ARG A 135 -9.21 17.30 0.67
N HIS A 136 -7.99 16.77 0.66
CA HIS A 136 -6.86 17.40 0.01
C HIS A 136 -6.11 16.33 -0.76
N LEU A 137 -5.69 16.67 -1.98
CA LEU A 137 -4.76 15.83 -2.71
C LEU A 137 -3.41 15.81 -1.98
N PRO A 138 -2.73 14.67 -1.92
CA PRO A 138 -1.37 14.62 -1.41
C PRO A 138 -0.45 15.59 -2.17
N PRO A 139 0.64 16.07 -1.53
CA PRO A 139 1.65 16.86 -2.23
C PRO A 139 2.09 16.15 -3.51
N HIS A 140 2.30 16.92 -4.57
CA HIS A 140 2.74 16.41 -5.89
C HIS A 140 1.76 15.49 -6.62
N ARG A 141 0.47 15.46 -6.25
CA ARG A 141 -0.59 14.74 -6.99
C ARG A 141 -1.68 15.70 -7.45
N GLY A 142 -1.97 15.75 -8.76
CA GLY A 142 -3.05 16.55 -9.33
C GLY A 142 -4.41 15.84 -9.39
N TYR A 143 -4.43 14.52 -9.16
CA TYR A 143 -5.63 13.69 -9.23
C TYR A 143 -5.50 12.44 -8.34
N LEU A 144 -6.61 11.73 -8.16
CA LEU A 144 -6.69 10.39 -7.57
C LEU A 144 -7.26 9.40 -8.59
N VAL A 145 -7.01 8.11 -8.41
CA VAL A 145 -7.66 7.01 -9.13
C VAL A 145 -8.50 6.22 -8.14
N VAL A 146 -9.82 6.23 -8.31
CA VAL A 146 -10.76 5.58 -7.38
C VAL A 146 -10.57 4.07 -7.40
N ALA A 147 -10.35 3.47 -6.22
CA ALA A 147 -10.24 2.03 -6.04
C ALA A 147 -10.63 1.59 -4.62
N GLY A 148 -11.04 0.33 -4.48
CA GLY A 148 -11.45 -0.34 -3.24
C GLY A 148 -12.95 -0.63 -3.13
N LEU A 149 -13.75 -0.25 -4.14
CA LEU A 149 -15.21 -0.40 -4.11
C LEU A 149 -15.63 -1.86 -3.95
N GLU A 150 -15.07 -2.78 -4.74
CA GLU A 150 -15.41 -4.20 -4.67
C GLU A 150 -15.26 -4.77 -3.25
N GLN A 151 -14.19 -4.40 -2.54
CA GLN A 151 -13.96 -4.85 -1.17
C GLN A 151 -14.94 -4.22 -0.18
N VAL A 152 -15.35 -2.96 -0.40
CA VAL A 152 -16.42 -2.32 0.39
C VAL A 152 -17.74 -3.07 0.18
N LEU A 153 -18.11 -3.39 -1.06
CA LEU A 153 -19.35 -4.11 -1.32
C LEU A 153 -19.35 -5.51 -0.70
N ALA A 154 -18.23 -6.22 -0.77
CA ALA A 154 -18.06 -7.52 -0.13
C ALA A 154 -18.16 -7.43 1.41
N LEU A 155 -17.55 -6.41 2.01
CA LEU A 155 -17.65 -6.12 3.44
C LEU A 155 -19.11 -5.89 3.86
N LEU A 156 -19.83 -4.99 3.16
CA LEU A 156 -21.21 -4.65 3.47
C LEU A 156 -22.14 -5.86 3.30
N ALA A 157 -22.02 -6.60 2.19
CA ALA A 157 -22.85 -7.77 1.91
C ALA A 157 -22.64 -8.92 2.91
N SER A 158 -21.46 -9.01 3.53
CA SER A 158 -21.13 -10.05 4.53
C SER A 158 -21.21 -9.58 5.98
N LEU A 159 -21.67 -8.34 6.21
CA LEU A 159 -21.73 -7.73 7.53
C LEU A 159 -22.63 -8.57 8.47
N HIS A 160 -22.01 -9.17 9.48
CA HIS A 160 -22.70 -9.86 10.56
C HIS A 160 -21.83 -9.92 11.81
N PHE A 161 -22.43 -9.72 12.99
CA PHE A 161 -21.78 -9.99 14.27
C PHE A 161 -21.95 -11.47 14.62
N ASP A 162 -20.89 -12.26 14.41
CA ASP A 162 -20.91 -13.68 14.75
C ASP A 162 -20.96 -13.94 16.26
N ARG A 163 -21.12 -15.22 16.63
CA ARG A 163 -21.18 -15.64 18.04
C ARG A 163 -19.92 -15.30 18.82
N GLY A 164 -18.75 -15.31 18.18
CA GLY A 164 -17.48 -14.98 18.81
C GLY A 164 -17.38 -13.49 19.13
N ALA A 165 -17.76 -12.65 18.17
CA ALA A 165 -17.83 -11.20 18.32
C ALA A 165 -18.81 -10.81 19.43
N LEU A 166 -20.02 -11.37 19.43
CA LEU A 166 -21.01 -11.08 20.48
C LEU A 166 -20.57 -11.56 21.86
N ALA A 167 -19.92 -12.73 21.95
CA ALA A 167 -19.37 -13.22 23.22
C ALA A 167 -18.27 -12.30 23.75
N TYR A 168 -17.39 -11.81 22.86
CA TYR A 168 -16.37 -10.83 23.22
C TYR A 168 -17.01 -9.53 23.71
N LEU A 169 -17.91 -8.92 22.94
CA LEU A 169 -18.59 -7.68 23.32
C LEU A 169 -19.34 -7.84 24.64
N SER A 170 -20.03 -8.96 24.85
CA SER A 170 -20.67 -9.28 26.13
C SER A 170 -19.67 -9.36 27.28
N SER A 171 -18.48 -9.92 27.06
CA SER A 171 -17.45 -10.08 28.10
C SER A 171 -16.84 -8.75 28.57
N THR A 172 -16.98 -7.67 27.79
CA THR A 172 -16.51 -6.33 28.18
C THR A 172 -17.35 -5.72 29.31
N GLY A 173 -18.62 -6.11 29.44
CA GLY A 173 -19.57 -5.49 30.36
C GLY A 173 -20.05 -4.09 29.94
N THR A 174 -19.65 -3.61 28.76
CA THR A 174 -19.97 -2.26 28.25
C THR A 174 -21.33 -2.19 27.55
N TYR A 175 -21.80 -3.30 26.99
CA TYR A 175 -22.95 -3.35 26.10
C TYR A 175 -24.17 -4.03 26.74
N ASP A 176 -25.34 -3.41 26.58
CA ASP A 176 -26.63 -3.91 27.03
C ASP A 176 -26.95 -5.21 26.27
N ARG A 177 -27.53 -6.18 26.98
CA ARG A 177 -27.94 -7.45 26.37
C ARG A 177 -28.87 -7.25 25.17
N GLY A 178 -29.85 -6.34 25.27
CA GLY A 178 -30.77 -6.07 24.16
C GLY A 178 -30.08 -5.45 22.94
N PHE A 179 -29.03 -4.66 23.14
CA PHE A 179 -28.22 -4.13 22.04
C PHE A 179 -27.38 -5.23 21.38
N LEU A 180 -26.82 -6.16 22.17
CA LEU A 180 -26.12 -7.32 21.63
C LEU A 180 -27.04 -8.24 20.82
N ASP A 181 -28.28 -8.45 21.29
CA ASP A 181 -29.30 -9.19 20.54
C ASP A 181 -29.62 -8.49 19.20
N PHE A 182 -29.71 -7.14 19.21
CA PHE A 182 -29.85 -6.33 18.00
C PHE A 182 -28.65 -6.50 17.04
N LEU A 183 -27.41 -6.42 17.53
CA LEU A 183 -26.21 -6.61 16.71
C LEU A 183 -26.15 -8.00 16.07
N GLY A 184 -26.59 -9.05 16.77
CA GLY A 184 -26.63 -10.40 16.21
C GLY A 184 -27.60 -10.56 15.03
N ALA A 185 -28.69 -9.79 15.04
CA ALA A 185 -29.66 -9.76 13.96
C ALA A 185 -29.28 -8.79 12.82
N LEU A 186 -28.39 -7.82 13.09
CA LEU A 186 -28.00 -6.78 12.14
C LEU A 186 -27.44 -7.38 10.86
N ARG A 187 -27.97 -6.94 9.73
CA ARG A 187 -27.44 -7.15 8.38
C ARG A 187 -27.45 -5.80 7.67
N PHE A 188 -26.54 -5.60 6.74
CA PHE A 188 -26.57 -4.39 5.92
C PHE A 188 -27.77 -4.43 4.97
N THR A 189 -28.61 -3.40 5.03
CA THR A 189 -29.84 -3.23 4.25
C THR A 189 -29.85 -1.93 3.46
N GLY A 190 -28.75 -1.18 3.48
CA GLY A 190 -28.63 0.11 2.81
C GLY A 190 -28.39 0.05 1.30
N HIS A 191 -28.25 1.24 0.75
CA HIS A 191 -27.88 1.51 -0.64
C HIS A 191 -26.47 2.09 -0.71
N VAL A 192 -25.77 1.82 -1.82
CA VAL A 192 -24.46 2.41 -2.12
C VAL A 192 -24.46 3.00 -3.51
N ASP A 193 -24.12 4.27 -3.62
CA ASP A 193 -23.78 4.93 -4.88
C ASP A 193 -22.28 5.20 -4.90
N ALA A 194 -21.59 4.94 -6.01
CA ALA A 194 -20.14 5.09 -6.07
C ALA A 194 -19.65 5.49 -7.47
N ILE A 195 -18.51 6.17 -7.50
CA ILE A 195 -17.74 6.36 -8.71
C ILE A 195 -17.11 5.03 -9.10
N ALA A 196 -17.22 4.65 -10.38
CA ALA A 196 -16.66 3.41 -10.89
C ALA A 196 -15.13 3.32 -10.69
N GLU A 197 -14.61 2.16 -10.30
CA GLU A 197 -13.17 1.95 -10.09
C GLU A 197 -12.35 2.18 -11.37
N GLY A 198 -11.18 2.79 -11.21
CA GLY A 198 -10.34 3.26 -12.32
C GLY A 198 -10.71 4.63 -12.87
N THR A 199 -11.76 5.28 -12.34
CA THR A 199 -12.09 6.67 -12.68
C THR A 199 -11.18 7.63 -11.92
N THR A 200 -10.71 8.70 -12.57
CA THR A 200 -9.95 9.75 -11.89
C THR A 200 -10.88 10.64 -11.06
N ALA A 201 -10.40 11.23 -9.97
CA ALA A 201 -11.19 12.16 -9.15
C ALA A 201 -10.31 13.28 -8.56
N GLY A 202 -10.93 14.44 -8.31
CA GLY A 202 -10.30 15.55 -7.60
C GLY A 202 -10.51 15.49 -6.09
N ALA A 203 -9.95 16.48 -5.37
CA ALA A 203 -10.23 16.66 -3.95
C ALA A 203 -11.69 17.06 -3.71
N ASP A 204 -12.19 16.77 -2.51
CA ASP A 204 -13.56 17.04 -2.05
C ASP A 204 -14.65 16.60 -3.05
N THR A 205 -14.38 15.54 -3.81
CA THR A 205 -15.35 14.86 -4.67
C THR A 205 -15.91 13.65 -3.91
N PRO A 206 -17.24 13.45 -3.82
CA PRO A 206 -17.80 12.25 -3.22
C PRO A 206 -17.46 11.03 -4.09
N LEU A 207 -16.68 10.11 -3.54
CA LEU A 207 -16.25 8.88 -4.22
C LEU A 207 -17.27 7.76 -4.04
N LEU A 208 -17.95 7.76 -2.89
CA LEU A 208 -18.93 6.77 -2.47
C LEU A 208 -19.91 7.40 -1.49
N ARG A 209 -21.18 7.00 -1.58
CA ARG A 209 -22.28 7.35 -0.68
C ARG A 209 -22.92 6.08 -0.13
N ILE A 210 -23.12 6.01 1.18
CA ILE A 210 -23.86 4.95 1.88
C ILE A 210 -25.13 5.56 2.46
N THR A 211 -26.30 5.06 2.04
CA THR A 211 -27.59 5.43 2.62
C THR A 211 -28.21 4.22 3.29
N ALA A 212 -28.23 4.19 4.62
CA ALA A 212 -28.66 3.02 5.41
C ALA A 212 -29.26 3.45 6.76
N PRO A 213 -29.90 2.54 7.52
CA PRO A 213 -30.19 2.77 8.93
C PRO A 213 -28.92 3.22 9.67
N ARG A 214 -29.05 4.24 10.51
CA ARG A 214 -27.90 4.96 11.10
C ARG A 214 -26.86 4.04 11.73
N ILE A 215 -27.28 3.01 12.45
CA ILE A 215 -26.36 2.09 13.13
C ILE A 215 -25.55 1.29 12.10
N GLU A 216 -26.17 0.82 11.02
CA GLU A 216 -25.47 0.07 9.95
C GLU A 216 -24.40 0.93 9.29
N ALA A 217 -24.72 2.17 8.93
CA ALA A 217 -23.76 3.10 8.33
C ALA A 217 -22.63 3.51 9.30
N THR A 218 -22.92 3.55 10.60
CA THR A 218 -21.94 3.94 11.63
C THR A 218 -20.91 2.84 11.88
N VAL A 219 -21.31 1.57 12.01
CA VAL A 219 -20.39 0.49 12.41
C VAL A 219 -19.41 0.06 11.31
N VAL A 220 -19.59 0.56 10.09
CA VAL A 220 -18.72 0.23 8.94
C VAL A 220 -17.76 1.36 8.57
N GLU A 221 -17.86 2.52 9.22
CA GLU A 221 -17.14 3.74 8.82
C GLU A 221 -15.61 3.52 8.75
N SER A 222 -15.00 3.00 9.82
CA SER A 222 -13.55 2.78 9.88
C SER A 222 -13.04 1.77 8.85
N ALA A 223 -13.75 0.65 8.65
CA ALA A 223 -13.38 -0.34 7.63
C ALA A 223 -13.50 0.22 6.20
N VAL A 224 -14.59 0.92 5.88
CA VAL A 224 -14.80 1.55 4.56
C VAL A 224 -13.71 2.57 4.28
N LEU A 225 -13.39 3.43 5.26
CA LEU A 225 -12.32 4.41 5.14
C LEU A 225 -10.96 3.76 4.93
N ALA A 226 -10.63 2.72 5.68
CA ALA A 226 -9.36 2.01 5.54
C ALA A 226 -9.19 1.42 4.14
N ILE A 227 -10.23 0.77 3.60
CA ILE A 227 -10.22 0.14 2.28
C ILE A 227 -10.03 1.18 1.17
N VAL A 228 -10.90 2.19 1.11
CA VAL A 228 -10.93 3.15 -0.01
C VAL A 228 -9.71 4.05 0.01
N ASN A 229 -9.29 4.55 1.18
CA ASN A 229 -8.10 5.40 1.28
C ASN A 229 -6.83 4.66 0.85
N HIS A 230 -6.66 3.42 1.29
CA HIS A 230 -5.47 2.66 0.95
C HIS A 230 -5.43 2.36 -0.55
N GLN A 231 -6.47 1.73 -1.10
CA GLN A 231 -6.46 1.30 -2.50
C GLN A 231 -6.46 2.48 -3.48
N THR A 232 -7.18 3.56 -3.20
CA THR A 232 -7.12 4.79 -4.02
C THR A 232 -5.70 5.37 -4.02
N SER A 233 -5.00 5.37 -2.89
CA SER A 233 -3.62 5.87 -2.82
C SER A 233 -2.65 5.04 -3.68
N ILE A 234 -2.74 3.70 -3.57
CA ILE A 234 -1.90 2.78 -4.33
C ILE A 234 -2.21 2.86 -5.83
N ALA A 235 -3.48 2.86 -6.23
CA ALA A 235 -3.87 2.95 -7.63
C ALA A 235 -3.37 4.26 -8.27
N THR A 236 -3.47 5.38 -7.54
CA THR A 236 -2.94 6.67 -7.97
C THR A 236 -1.41 6.64 -8.11
N LYS A 237 -0.70 6.03 -7.16
CA LYS A 237 0.76 5.89 -7.22
C LYS A 237 1.18 5.05 -8.43
N ALA A 238 0.51 3.91 -8.65
CA ALA A 238 0.78 3.03 -9.77
C ALA A 238 0.56 3.74 -11.12
N ALA A 239 -0.52 4.52 -11.28
CA ALA A 239 -0.77 5.29 -12.48
C ALA A 239 0.37 6.28 -12.79
N ARG A 240 0.90 6.97 -11.77
CA ARG A 240 2.05 7.87 -11.93
C ARG A 240 3.34 7.14 -12.34
N VAL A 241 3.60 5.98 -11.73
CA VAL A 241 4.78 5.15 -12.06
C VAL A 241 4.69 4.62 -13.49
N VAL A 242 3.49 4.20 -13.93
CA VAL A 242 3.24 3.72 -15.29
C VAL A 242 3.40 4.84 -16.32
N GLU A 243 2.88 6.04 -16.03
CA GLU A 243 3.09 7.23 -16.88
C GLU A 243 4.59 7.52 -17.05
N ALA A 244 5.36 7.49 -15.96
CA ALA A 244 6.80 7.74 -16.00
C ALA A 244 7.56 6.69 -16.82
N ALA A 245 7.06 5.46 -16.93
CA ALA A 245 7.68 4.39 -17.68
C ALA A 245 7.56 4.54 -19.21
N GLN A 246 6.77 5.50 -19.71
CA GLN A 246 6.62 5.83 -21.13
C GLN A 246 6.28 4.60 -21.99
N GLY A 247 5.27 3.84 -21.57
CA GLY A 247 4.79 2.64 -22.28
C GLY A 247 5.60 1.36 -22.01
N ARG A 248 6.68 1.44 -21.25
CA ARG A 248 7.43 0.24 -20.79
C ARG A 248 6.64 -0.49 -19.70
N PRO A 249 6.59 -1.83 -19.70
CA PRO A 249 5.93 -2.61 -18.66
C PRO A 249 6.47 -2.30 -17.25
N VAL A 250 5.56 -2.12 -16.30
CA VAL A 250 5.85 -1.97 -14.87
C VAL A 250 5.26 -3.17 -14.12
N TRP A 251 6.06 -3.80 -13.28
CA TRP A 251 5.66 -4.94 -12.43
C TRP A 251 5.64 -4.55 -10.96
N ASP A 252 4.62 -5.02 -10.24
CA ASP A 252 4.53 -4.88 -8.78
C ASP A 252 5.40 -5.94 -8.07
N PHE A 253 6.45 -5.48 -7.39
CA PHE A 253 7.35 -6.29 -6.54
C PHE A 253 7.22 -5.96 -5.04
N SER A 254 6.06 -5.48 -4.62
CA SER A 254 5.91 -4.80 -3.32
C SER A 254 5.77 -5.73 -2.10
N LEU A 255 5.25 -6.95 -2.27
CA LEU A 255 4.75 -7.81 -1.17
C LEU A 255 5.61 -7.85 0.09
N ARG A 256 6.93 -7.89 -0.05
CA ARG A 256 7.87 -8.00 1.08
C ARG A 256 8.04 -6.72 1.91
N ARG A 257 7.43 -5.60 1.50
CA ARG A 257 7.56 -4.27 2.15
C ARG A 257 6.22 -3.66 2.55
N VAL A 258 5.11 -4.21 2.07
CA VAL A 258 3.76 -3.73 2.40
C VAL A 258 3.40 -4.05 3.86
N HIS A 259 2.37 -3.38 4.39
CA HIS A 259 1.97 -3.45 5.79
C HIS A 259 1.13 -4.71 6.13
N GLY A 260 1.64 -5.88 5.76
CA GLY A 260 1.03 -7.19 6.08
C GLY A 260 0.46 -7.94 4.87
N PRO A 261 0.13 -9.24 5.01
CA PRO A 261 -0.30 -10.08 3.89
C PRO A 261 -1.58 -9.60 3.18
N GLU A 262 -2.58 -9.14 3.93
CA GLU A 262 -3.84 -8.62 3.36
C GLU A 262 -3.60 -7.34 2.56
N ALA A 263 -2.79 -6.41 3.10
CA ALA A 263 -2.34 -5.23 2.36
C ALA A 263 -1.58 -5.61 1.09
N GLY A 264 -0.80 -6.70 1.09
CA GLY A 264 -0.11 -7.19 -0.10
C GLY A 264 -1.06 -7.60 -1.23
N LEU A 265 -2.19 -8.25 -0.90
CA LEU A 265 -3.22 -8.58 -1.88
C LEU A 265 -3.94 -7.32 -2.39
N ALA A 266 -4.30 -6.40 -1.49
CA ALA A 266 -4.94 -5.14 -1.84
C ALA A 266 -4.03 -4.26 -2.72
N VAL A 267 -2.73 -4.20 -2.42
CA VAL A 267 -1.72 -3.49 -3.22
C VAL A 267 -1.64 -4.07 -4.63
N ALA A 268 -1.54 -5.39 -4.76
CA ALA A 268 -1.48 -6.03 -6.08
C ALA A 268 -2.71 -5.71 -6.93
N ARG A 269 -3.92 -5.74 -6.34
CA ARG A 269 -5.18 -5.36 -6.99
C ARG A 269 -5.17 -3.89 -7.42
N ALA A 270 -4.94 -2.98 -6.47
CA ALA A 270 -4.99 -1.55 -6.71
C ALA A 270 -3.91 -1.08 -7.70
N ALA A 271 -2.71 -1.65 -7.62
CA ALA A 271 -1.63 -1.36 -8.56
C ALA A 271 -1.99 -1.81 -9.98
N TYR A 272 -2.64 -2.97 -10.12
CA TYR A 272 -3.10 -3.48 -11.41
C TYR A 272 -4.16 -2.56 -12.03
N ILE A 273 -5.15 -2.13 -11.25
CA ILE A 273 -6.11 -1.08 -11.66
C ILE A 273 -5.38 0.20 -12.06
N GLY A 274 -4.33 0.58 -11.31
CA GLY A 274 -3.49 1.74 -11.59
C GLY A 274 -2.66 1.63 -12.89
N GLY A 275 -2.50 0.44 -13.47
CA GLY A 275 -1.90 0.26 -14.79
C GLY A 275 -0.72 -0.71 -14.85
N VAL A 276 -0.19 -1.22 -13.73
CA VAL A 276 0.94 -2.18 -13.76
C VAL A 276 0.53 -3.45 -14.51
N VAL A 277 1.47 -4.12 -15.18
CA VAL A 277 1.17 -5.26 -16.06
C VAL A 277 0.95 -6.58 -15.32
N GLY A 278 1.36 -6.64 -14.05
CA GLY A 278 1.27 -7.84 -13.22
C GLY A 278 2.05 -7.69 -11.91
N THR A 279 2.14 -8.78 -11.15
CA THR A 279 2.70 -8.77 -9.79
C THR A 279 3.58 -9.99 -9.52
N ALA A 280 4.53 -9.87 -8.58
CA ALA A 280 5.22 -11.02 -8.00
C ALA A 280 4.42 -11.69 -6.86
N THR A 281 3.27 -11.12 -6.48
CA THR A 281 2.40 -11.62 -5.41
C THR A 281 1.58 -12.81 -5.88
N VAL A 282 2.02 -14.03 -5.54
CA VAL A 282 1.40 -15.28 -6.02
C VAL A 282 -0.09 -15.38 -5.67
N VAL A 283 -0.48 -15.00 -4.45
CA VAL A 283 -1.89 -15.07 -4.00
C VAL A 283 -2.81 -14.15 -4.82
N ALA A 284 -2.29 -13.06 -5.38
CA ALA A 284 -3.05 -12.18 -6.26
C ALA A 284 -3.34 -12.84 -7.61
N GLY A 285 -2.39 -13.61 -8.16
CA GLY A 285 -2.66 -14.43 -9.34
C GLY A 285 -3.73 -15.50 -9.08
N GLN A 286 -3.66 -16.17 -7.92
CA GLN A 286 -4.64 -17.19 -7.55
C GLN A 286 -6.06 -16.62 -7.34
N ARG A 287 -6.18 -15.49 -6.62
CA ARG A 287 -7.48 -14.95 -6.19
C ARG A 287 -8.10 -13.97 -7.17
N LEU A 288 -7.28 -13.26 -7.95
CA LEU A 288 -7.71 -12.12 -8.78
C LEU A 288 -7.39 -12.30 -10.27
N GLY A 289 -6.77 -13.42 -10.66
CA GLY A 289 -6.38 -13.66 -12.06
C GLY A 289 -5.30 -12.72 -12.60
N ILE A 290 -4.66 -11.91 -11.74
CA ILE A 290 -3.62 -10.96 -12.16
C ILE A 290 -2.40 -11.72 -12.67
N PRO A 291 -1.81 -11.35 -13.83
CA PRO A 291 -0.61 -11.99 -14.33
C PRO A 291 0.53 -11.97 -13.31
N THR A 292 1.09 -13.15 -13.04
CA THR A 292 2.21 -13.29 -12.11
C THR A 292 3.54 -13.41 -12.84
N THR A 293 4.57 -12.78 -12.26
CA THR A 293 5.95 -12.90 -12.73
C THR A 293 6.87 -13.33 -11.60
N GLY A 294 7.97 -13.98 -11.98
CA GLY A 294 9.02 -14.42 -11.07
C GLY A 294 10.30 -14.64 -11.85
N THR A 295 11.39 -14.06 -11.36
CA THR A 295 12.76 -14.32 -11.82
C THR A 295 13.46 -15.22 -10.80
N MET A 296 14.77 -15.11 -10.68
CA MET A 296 15.55 -15.54 -9.52
C MET A 296 15.83 -14.38 -8.53
N ALA A 297 16.33 -14.72 -7.34
CA ALA A 297 16.84 -13.78 -6.34
C ALA A 297 18.32 -14.09 -6.01
N HIS A 298 19.04 -13.14 -5.39
CA HIS A 298 20.48 -13.28 -5.12
C HIS A 298 20.84 -14.57 -4.36
N HIS A 299 20.00 -15.02 -3.42
CA HIS A 299 20.28 -16.23 -2.65
C HIS A 299 20.42 -17.50 -3.52
N PHE A 300 19.80 -17.53 -4.71
CA PHE A 300 19.88 -18.64 -5.65
C PHE A 300 21.24 -18.66 -6.31
N VAL A 301 21.76 -17.50 -6.71
CA VAL A 301 23.11 -17.37 -7.29
C VAL A 301 24.18 -17.62 -6.23
N LEU A 302 24.00 -17.03 -5.03
CA LEU A 302 24.93 -17.17 -3.90
C LEU A 302 25.11 -18.63 -3.45
N LEU A 303 24.14 -19.51 -3.70
CA LEU A 303 24.24 -20.94 -3.39
C LEU A 303 25.43 -21.61 -4.09
N PHE A 304 25.80 -21.17 -5.29
CA PHE A 304 26.87 -21.74 -6.09
C PHE A 304 28.24 -21.13 -5.77
N GLY A 305 28.24 -19.93 -5.18
CA GLY A 305 29.44 -19.14 -4.92
C GLY A 305 29.95 -18.39 -6.17
N PRO A 306 30.91 -17.47 -5.97
CA PRO A 306 31.38 -16.56 -7.03
C PRO A 306 32.04 -17.28 -8.21
N ASP A 307 32.71 -18.42 -7.95
CA ASP A 307 33.42 -19.17 -8.99
C ASP A 307 32.49 -20.02 -9.88
N HIS A 308 31.19 -20.11 -9.54
CA HIS A 308 30.23 -20.98 -10.22
C HIS A 308 28.92 -20.28 -10.59
N GLU A 309 28.92 -18.94 -10.73
CA GLU A 309 27.74 -18.17 -11.12
C GLU A 309 27.12 -18.64 -12.45
N GLN A 310 27.93 -19.05 -13.44
CA GLN A 310 27.43 -19.65 -14.68
C GLN A 310 26.58 -20.91 -14.43
N GLN A 311 26.97 -21.76 -13.48
CA GLN A 311 26.23 -22.99 -13.16
C GLN A 311 24.84 -22.67 -12.59
N ALA A 312 24.73 -21.59 -11.82
CA ALA A 312 23.44 -21.09 -11.35
C ALA A 312 22.53 -20.71 -12.52
N TYR A 313 23.05 -19.98 -13.50
CA TYR A 313 22.30 -19.61 -14.69
C TYR A 313 21.91 -20.82 -15.52
N GLU A 314 22.83 -21.75 -15.76
CA GLU A 314 22.53 -22.98 -16.50
C GLU A 314 21.44 -23.81 -15.83
N GLN A 315 21.49 -23.96 -14.50
CA GLN A 315 20.44 -24.67 -13.78
C GLN A 315 19.09 -23.96 -13.95
N PHE A 316 19.04 -22.65 -13.74
CA PHE A 316 17.78 -21.91 -13.86
C PHE A 316 17.20 -21.95 -15.28
N LEU A 317 18.05 -21.89 -16.30
CA LEU A 317 17.65 -21.99 -17.71
C LEU A 317 17.07 -23.38 -18.04
N ARG A 318 17.66 -24.46 -17.51
CA ARG A 318 17.13 -25.83 -17.69
C ARG A 318 15.79 -26.03 -16.98
N ASP A 319 15.66 -25.48 -15.77
CA ASP A 319 14.45 -25.64 -14.95
C ASP A 319 13.28 -24.78 -15.48
N TYR A 320 13.57 -23.59 -16.03
CA TYR A 320 12.56 -22.62 -16.47
C TYR A 320 12.84 -22.06 -17.89
N PRO A 321 12.83 -22.90 -18.94
CA PRO A 321 13.20 -22.48 -20.29
C PRO A 321 12.29 -21.40 -20.88
N GLU A 322 11.01 -21.37 -20.47
CA GLU A 322 10.04 -20.36 -20.92
C GLU A 322 10.09 -19.06 -20.11
N ARG A 323 10.76 -19.07 -18.94
CA ARG A 323 10.87 -17.93 -18.00
C ARG A 323 12.33 -17.63 -17.66
N ALA A 324 13.18 -17.63 -18.70
CA ALA A 324 14.63 -17.46 -18.62
C ALA A 324 15.07 -16.00 -18.30
N ALA A 325 14.63 -15.46 -17.16
CA ALA A 325 14.97 -14.13 -16.67
C ALA A 325 16.02 -14.20 -15.54
N LEU A 326 17.26 -13.81 -15.84
CA LEU A 326 18.41 -13.99 -14.95
C LEU A 326 18.74 -12.73 -14.15
N LEU A 327 19.20 -12.88 -12.91
CA LEU A 327 19.69 -11.77 -12.08
C LEU A 327 21.20 -11.67 -12.21
N ILE A 328 21.69 -10.55 -12.76
CA ILE A 328 23.09 -10.45 -13.20
C ILE A 328 23.97 -9.56 -12.33
N ASP A 329 23.50 -9.03 -11.20
CA ASP A 329 24.25 -8.10 -10.35
C ASP A 329 24.60 -8.68 -8.97
N THR A 330 24.86 -9.98 -8.89
CA THR A 330 25.27 -10.62 -7.63
C THR A 330 26.74 -10.35 -7.28
N TYR A 331 27.64 -10.42 -8.27
CA TYR A 331 29.08 -10.20 -8.07
C TYR A 331 29.63 -9.08 -8.95
N ASP A 332 29.68 -9.29 -10.27
CA ASP A 332 30.10 -8.30 -11.26
C ASP A 332 29.11 -8.32 -12.44
N THR A 333 28.35 -7.24 -12.59
CA THR A 333 27.28 -7.13 -13.60
C THR A 333 27.76 -7.32 -15.02
N VAL A 334 28.94 -6.80 -15.32
CA VAL A 334 29.47 -6.76 -16.68
C VAL A 334 30.01 -8.14 -17.05
N HIS A 335 30.69 -8.80 -16.12
CA HIS A 335 31.14 -10.18 -16.28
C HIS A 335 29.97 -11.18 -16.32
N ALA A 336 28.94 -10.98 -15.50
CA ALA A 336 27.76 -11.84 -15.44
C ALA A 336 27.01 -11.92 -16.79
N VAL A 337 27.08 -10.88 -17.64
CA VAL A 337 26.55 -10.96 -19.01
C VAL A 337 27.27 -12.04 -19.83
N ASP A 338 28.59 -12.11 -19.73
CA ASP A 338 29.39 -13.10 -20.45
C ASP A 338 29.03 -14.52 -19.96
N LEU A 339 28.83 -14.68 -18.64
CA LEU A 339 28.39 -15.93 -18.03
C LEU A 339 26.96 -16.32 -18.45
N ALA A 340 26.03 -15.36 -18.53
CA ALA A 340 24.67 -15.59 -19.02
C ALA A 340 24.64 -16.03 -20.48
N VAL A 341 25.48 -15.42 -21.34
CA VAL A 341 25.66 -15.85 -22.74
C VAL A 341 26.25 -17.26 -22.80
N ALA A 342 27.26 -17.56 -22.00
CA ALA A 342 27.86 -18.89 -21.93
C ALA A 342 26.85 -19.96 -21.47
N ALA A 343 26.08 -19.67 -20.42
CA ALA A 343 25.03 -20.55 -19.93
C ALA A 343 23.94 -20.80 -20.97
N SER A 344 23.51 -19.76 -21.70
CA SER A 344 22.55 -19.88 -22.80
C SER A 344 23.04 -20.82 -23.89
N ARG A 345 24.31 -20.65 -24.33
CA ARG A 345 24.94 -21.49 -25.35
C ARG A 345 25.13 -22.93 -24.87
N ALA A 346 25.52 -23.13 -23.61
CA ALA A 346 25.75 -24.45 -23.02
C ALA A 346 24.45 -25.25 -22.86
N THR A 347 23.34 -24.59 -22.54
CA THR A 347 22.02 -25.23 -22.33
C THR A 347 21.19 -25.33 -23.61
N GLY A 348 21.47 -24.49 -24.62
CA GLY A 348 20.61 -24.33 -25.79
C GLY A 348 19.33 -23.52 -25.52
N VAL A 349 19.17 -22.97 -24.32
CA VAL A 349 18.00 -22.18 -23.92
C VAL A 349 18.32 -20.69 -24.07
N ALA A 350 17.47 -19.95 -24.78
CA ALA A 350 17.64 -18.51 -24.95
C ALA A 350 17.33 -17.73 -23.67
N VAL A 351 18.22 -16.84 -23.25
CA VAL A 351 17.93 -15.87 -22.18
C VAL A 351 16.89 -14.90 -22.70
N THR A 352 15.77 -14.74 -21.99
CA THR A 352 14.69 -13.83 -22.41
C THR A 352 14.81 -12.45 -21.78
N ALA A 353 15.36 -12.39 -20.57
CA ALA A 353 15.59 -11.13 -19.87
C ALA A 353 16.75 -11.24 -18.86
N VAL A 354 17.29 -10.07 -18.49
CA VAL A 354 18.18 -9.91 -17.34
C VAL A 354 17.64 -8.84 -16.41
N ARG A 355 17.93 -8.96 -15.11
CA ARG A 355 17.56 -7.98 -14.09
C ARG A 355 18.78 -7.26 -13.52
N LEU A 356 18.66 -5.94 -13.42
CA LEU A 356 19.58 -5.04 -12.71
C LEU A 356 18.86 -4.50 -11.46
N ASP A 357 19.40 -4.74 -10.26
CA ASP A 357 18.81 -4.31 -8.98
C ASP A 357 19.66 -3.27 -8.23
N SER A 358 20.88 -3.01 -8.71
CA SER A 358 21.86 -2.14 -8.05
C SER A 358 22.82 -1.44 -9.04
N GLY A 359 23.64 -0.53 -8.52
CA GLY A 359 24.64 0.23 -9.29
C GLY A 359 24.08 1.43 -10.07
N ASP A 360 24.89 2.01 -10.96
CA ASP A 360 24.42 3.02 -11.91
C ASP A 360 23.69 2.33 -13.06
N ILE A 361 22.37 2.27 -12.96
CA ILE A 361 21.49 1.62 -13.94
C ILE A 361 21.65 2.23 -15.35
N VAL A 362 21.98 3.52 -15.48
CA VAL A 362 22.15 4.16 -16.79
C VAL A 362 23.39 3.60 -17.48
N GLU A 363 24.52 3.58 -16.78
CA GLU A 363 25.78 3.06 -17.33
C GLU A 363 25.70 1.55 -17.55
N LEU A 364 25.22 0.81 -16.55
CA LEU A 364 25.13 -0.64 -16.59
C LEU A 364 24.18 -1.13 -17.69
N SER A 365 22.98 -0.52 -17.83
CA SER A 365 22.04 -0.96 -18.87
C SER A 365 22.60 -0.77 -20.28
N ARG A 366 23.38 0.28 -20.53
CA ARG A 366 24.04 0.51 -21.83
C ARG A 366 25.11 -0.53 -22.11
N GLU A 367 25.94 -0.83 -21.11
CA GLU A 367 27.00 -1.82 -21.25
C GLU A 367 26.44 -3.23 -21.42
N VAL A 368 25.42 -3.59 -20.65
CA VAL A 368 24.69 -4.86 -20.76
C VAL A 368 24.09 -5.01 -22.16
N ARG A 369 23.38 -3.99 -22.65
CA ARG A 369 22.79 -3.98 -24.01
C ARG A 369 23.87 -4.18 -25.08
N ARG A 370 24.97 -3.40 -25.01
CA ARG A 370 26.10 -3.47 -25.95
C ARG A 370 26.71 -4.87 -26.00
N ARG A 371 26.87 -5.53 -24.84
CA ARG A 371 27.46 -6.88 -24.75
C ARG A 371 26.54 -7.96 -25.30
N PHE A 372 25.25 -7.92 -24.96
CA PHE A 372 24.29 -8.85 -25.56
C PHE A 372 24.16 -8.66 -27.07
N ASP A 373 24.21 -7.42 -27.57
CA ASP A 373 24.20 -7.15 -29.02
C ASP A 373 25.44 -7.73 -29.70
N ALA A 374 26.64 -7.50 -29.12
CA ALA A 374 27.89 -8.07 -29.63
C ALA A 374 27.91 -9.62 -29.58
N ALA A 375 27.17 -10.22 -28.65
CA ALA A 375 27.00 -11.67 -28.54
C ALA A 375 25.94 -12.24 -29.50
N GLY A 376 25.26 -11.40 -30.29
CA GLY A 376 24.18 -11.81 -31.21
C GLY A 376 22.83 -12.02 -30.55
N MET A 377 22.59 -11.42 -29.38
CA MET A 377 21.38 -11.60 -28.56
C MET A 377 20.60 -10.27 -28.34
N PRO A 378 20.19 -9.56 -29.42
CA PRO A 378 19.48 -8.28 -29.30
C PRO A 378 18.09 -8.40 -28.66
N HIS A 379 17.53 -9.61 -28.58
CA HIS A 379 16.20 -9.89 -28.04
C HIS A 379 16.14 -9.91 -26.51
N VAL A 380 17.28 -10.02 -25.81
CA VAL A 380 17.32 -10.11 -24.34
C VAL A 380 16.84 -8.80 -23.74
N ARG A 381 15.75 -8.84 -22.96
CA ARG A 381 15.20 -7.62 -22.32
C ARG A 381 15.92 -7.27 -21.04
N ILE A 382 16.00 -5.99 -20.70
CA ILE A 382 16.60 -5.48 -19.47
C ILE A 382 15.48 -4.99 -18.55
N LEU A 383 15.34 -5.63 -17.38
CA LEU A 383 14.45 -5.21 -16.31
C LEU A 383 15.27 -4.49 -15.23
N ALA A 384 14.88 -3.27 -14.89
CA ALA A 384 15.48 -2.55 -13.76
C ALA A 384 14.58 -2.61 -12.51
N SER A 385 15.19 -2.84 -11.36
CA SER A 385 14.58 -2.73 -10.04
C SER A 385 15.53 -1.99 -9.08
N GLY A 386 15.10 -1.81 -7.81
CA GLY A 386 15.90 -1.13 -6.79
C GLY A 386 15.43 0.30 -6.50
N ASP A 387 14.57 0.44 -5.48
CA ASP A 387 14.02 1.72 -4.98
C ASP A 387 13.57 2.72 -6.07
N LEU A 388 12.92 2.18 -7.11
CA LEU A 388 12.37 2.97 -8.20
C LEU A 388 11.04 3.63 -7.80
N ASP A 389 10.81 4.83 -8.30
CA ASP A 389 9.53 5.55 -8.30
C ASP A 389 9.37 6.31 -9.63
N GLU A 390 8.30 7.10 -9.80
CA GLU A 390 8.06 7.87 -11.02
C GLU A 390 9.19 8.87 -11.33
N TYR A 391 9.83 9.45 -10.31
CA TYR A 391 10.89 10.44 -10.50
C TYR A 391 12.19 9.77 -10.95
N ARG A 392 12.55 8.66 -10.31
CA ARG A 392 13.76 7.89 -10.65
C ARG A 392 13.62 7.22 -12.00
N ILE A 393 12.46 6.66 -12.34
CA ILE A 393 12.20 6.10 -13.66
C ILE A 393 12.34 7.18 -14.73
N ARG A 394 11.74 8.36 -14.53
CA ARG A 394 11.88 9.50 -15.45
C ARG A 394 13.34 9.93 -15.63
N ASP A 395 14.11 10.05 -14.54
CA ASP A 395 15.54 10.40 -14.60
C ASP A 395 16.35 9.37 -15.41
N LEU A 396 16.15 8.08 -15.15
CA LEU A 396 16.83 6.99 -15.88
C LEU A 396 16.55 7.08 -17.38
N LEU A 397 15.30 7.27 -17.77
CA LEU A 397 14.90 7.39 -19.17
C LEU A 397 15.45 8.66 -19.82
N ALA A 398 15.39 9.81 -19.14
CA ALA A 398 15.92 11.08 -19.62
C ALA A 398 17.45 11.04 -19.83
N ARG A 399 18.17 10.34 -18.93
CA ARG A 399 19.61 10.10 -19.05
C ARG A 399 19.96 9.04 -20.09
N GLY A 400 18.97 8.42 -20.74
CA GLY A 400 19.13 7.48 -21.84
C GLY A 400 19.54 6.07 -21.40
N ALA A 401 19.01 5.58 -20.29
CA ALA A 401 19.13 4.19 -19.87
C ALA A 401 18.50 3.23 -20.91
N ARG A 402 19.10 2.06 -21.10
CA ARG A 402 18.61 1.01 -22.01
C ARG A 402 17.80 -0.03 -21.23
N VAL A 403 16.66 0.38 -20.70
CA VAL A 403 15.78 -0.47 -19.89
C VAL A 403 14.47 -0.71 -20.64
N ASP A 404 14.00 -1.96 -20.64
CA ASP A 404 12.79 -2.40 -21.34
C ASP A 404 11.58 -2.52 -20.41
N SER A 405 11.80 -2.75 -19.11
CA SER A 405 10.73 -2.86 -18.11
C SER A 405 11.22 -2.52 -16.70
N PHE A 406 10.31 -2.24 -15.79
CA PHE A 406 10.61 -1.87 -14.40
C PHE A 406 9.93 -2.78 -13.39
N GLY A 407 10.64 -3.17 -12.35
CA GLY A 407 10.09 -3.82 -11.16
C GLY A 407 10.10 -2.85 -9.99
N VAL A 408 8.91 -2.49 -9.49
CA VAL A 408 8.76 -1.46 -8.45
C VAL A 408 8.19 -2.08 -7.19
N GLY A 409 8.91 -1.93 -6.07
CA GLY A 409 8.54 -2.49 -4.78
C GLY A 409 8.09 -1.43 -3.79
N THR A 410 8.93 -1.14 -2.79
CA THR A 410 8.63 -0.26 -1.64
C THR A 410 7.86 0.99 -2.03
N MET A 411 8.38 1.79 -2.98
CA MET A 411 7.83 3.10 -3.31
C MET A 411 6.39 3.03 -3.84
N LEU A 412 6.05 1.96 -4.56
CA LEU A 412 4.71 1.72 -5.08
C LEU A 412 3.80 1.15 -4.00
N GLY A 413 4.17 0.01 -3.40
CA GLY A 413 3.26 -0.71 -2.52
C GLY A 413 3.03 -0.09 -1.14
N THR A 414 3.88 0.84 -0.71
CA THR A 414 3.59 1.65 0.48
C THR A 414 3.05 3.03 0.13
N SER A 415 2.97 3.37 -1.16
CA SER A 415 2.72 4.74 -1.64
C SER A 415 3.57 5.74 -0.86
N PHE A 416 4.89 5.58 -0.93
CA PHE A 416 5.82 6.18 0.04
C PHE A 416 5.73 7.71 0.15
N ASP A 417 5.40 8.40 -0.94
CA ASP A 417 5.18 9.86 -0.99
C ASP A 417 3.86 10.31 -0.35
N ALA A 418 2.85 9.43 -0.31
CA ALA A 418 1.53 9.67 0.24
C ALA A 418 0.96 8.38 0.87
N PRO A 419 1.50 7.93 2.01
CA PRO A 419 1.14 6.64 2.60
C PRO A 419 -0.27 6.63 3.22
N ALA A 420 -0.87 7.81 3.40
CA ALA A 420 -2.24 7.98 3.89
C ALA A 420 -2.96 9.07 3.10
N LEU A 421 -4.21 8.82 2.73
CA LEU A 421 -5.11 9.83 2.19
C LEU A 421 -5.94 10.44 3.31
N GLY A 422 -6.21 11.74 3.23
CA GLY A 422 -7.10 12.46 4.15
C GLY A 422 -8.58 12.22 3.85
N GLY A 423 -8.97 10.97 3.59
CA GLY A 423 -10.36 10.60 3.35
C GLY A 423 -11.20 10.69 4.60
N VAL A 424 -12.46 11.04 4.42
CA VAL A 424 -13.44 11.22 5.50
C VAL A 424 -14.79 10.72 5.04
N LEU A 425 -15.50 10.03 5.92
CA LEU A 425 -16.89 9.65 5.74
C LEU A 425 -17.73 10.61 6.58
N LYS A 426 -18.71 11.29 5.96
CA LYS A 426 -19.45 12.37 6.61
C LYS A 426 -20.94 12.17 6.44
N LEU A 427 -21.70 12.35 7.51
CA LEU A 427 -23.16 12.48 7.42
C LEU A 427 -23.51 13.74 6.61
N VAL A 428 -24.30 13.58 5.56
CA VAL A 428 -24.72 14.67 4.66
C VAL A 428 -26.23 14.86 4.62
N ALA A 429 -27.00 13.80 4.91
CA ALA A 429 -28.45 13.88 5.11
C ALA A 429 -28.92 12.85 6.15
N GLN A 430 -30.04 13.12 6.81
CA GLN A 430 -30.68 12.19 7.74
C GLN A 430 -32.20 12.28 7.65
N GLU A 431 -32.87 11.17 7.92
CA GLU A 431 -34.33 11.10 7.89
C GLU A 431 -34.94 11.76 9.13
N GLN A 432 -35.81 12.73 8.88
CA GLN A 432 -36.70 13.39 9.83
C GLN A 432 -38.11 13.38 9.26
N ASP A 433 -39.09 12.94 10.06
CA ASP A 433 -40.51 12.87 9.65
C ASP A 433 -40.76 12.17 8.29
N GLY A 434 -39.95 11.14 7.97
CA GLY A 434 -40.05 10.35 6.74
C GLY A 434 -39.37 10.99 5.52
N ILE A 435 -38.62 12.08 5.70
CA ILE A 435 -37.92 12.80 4.63
C ILE A 435 -36.43 12.88 4.94
N LEU A 436 -35.56 12.57 3.97
CA LEU A 436 -34.11 12.76 4.11
C LEU A 436 -33.76 14.25 4.01
N GLU A 437 -33.51 14.88 5.15
CA GLU A 437 -33.14 16.29 5.25
C GLU A 437 -31.62 16.48 5.23
N PRO A 438 -31.10 17.50 4.52
CA PRO A 438 -29.68 17.86 4.54
C PRO A 438 -29.17 18.19 5.94
N VAL A 439 -27.94 17.76 6.25
CA VAL A 439 -27.22 18.17 7.46
C VAL A 439 -25.87 18.78 7.11
N MET A 440 -25.38 19.65 7.99
CA MET A 440 -24.10 20.34 7.78
C MET A 440 -23.31 20.39 9.08
N LYS A 441 -22.01 20.08 9.02
CA LYS A 441 -21.11 20.36 10.15
C LYS A 441 -20.70 21.83 10.11
N HIS A 442 -21.03 22.53 11.19
CA HIS A 442 -20.65 23.92 11.41
C HIS A 442 -19.31 23.98 12.15
N SER A 443 -18.20 24.18 11.43
CA SER A 443 -16.91 24.53 12.05
C SER A 443 -16.21 25.57 11.17
N ARG A 444 -15.64 26.61 11.81
CA ARG A 444 -15.11 27.82 11.14
C ARG A 444 -14.10 27.51 10.02
N ASP A 445 -13.38 26.39 10.13
CA ASP A 445 -12.32 26.02 9.18
C ASP A 445 -12.66 24.78 8.31
N LYS A 446 -13.81 24.12 8.52
CA LYS A 446 -14.16 22.84 7.87
C LYS A 446 -15.67 22.67 7.65
N LEU A 447 -16.28 23.57 6.88
CA LEU A 447 -17.66 23.42 6.41
C LEU A 447 -17.78 22.16 5.51
N THR A 448 -18.82 21.37 5.71
CA THR A 448 -19.15 20.21 4.86
C THR A 448 -20.25 20.56 3.88
N ASP A 449 -20.28 19.89 2.74
CA ASP A 449 -21.36 20.07 1.76
C ASP A 449 -22.62 19.34 2.30
N PRO A 450 -23.76 20.03 2.43
CA PRO A 450 -25.00 19.45 2.93
C PRO A 450 -25.83 18.80 1.82
N GLY A 451 -26.58 17.77 2.17
CA GLY A 451 -27.44 17.04 1.24
C GLY A 451 -26.70 15.92 0.52
N MET A 452 -27.46 15.07 -0.16
CA MET A 452 -26.89 14.01 -0.99
C MET A 452 -26.41 14.60 -2.33
N HIS A 453 -25.26 14.14 -2.83
CA HIS A 453 -24.63 14.74 -4.01
C HIS A 453 -24.57 13.82 -5.24
N GLN A 454 -24.52 14.45 -6.42
CA GLN A 454 -24.07 13.86 -7.68
C GLN A 454 -22.85 14.64 -8.19
N VAL A 455 -22.00 14.00 -9.00
CA VAL A 455 -20.84 14.64 -9.63
C VAL A 455 -21.00 14.59 -11.14
N PHE A 456 -20.94 15.75 -11.79
CA PHE A 456 -21.00 15.88 -13.24
C PHE A 456 -19.63 16.29 -13.77
N ARG A 457 -19.05 15.49 -14.67
CA ARG A 457 -17.75 15.75 -15.30
C ARG A 457 -17.89 16.28 -16.72
N ASP A 458 -17.14 17.34 -17.02
CA ASP A 458 -16.87 17.80 -18.38
C ASP A 458 -15.35 17.91 -18.63
N ASP A 459 -14.96 18.54 -19.75
CA ASP A 459 -13.57 18.77 -20.13
C ASP A 459 -12.85 19.82 -19.24
N ARG A 460 -13.60 20.62 -18.50
CA ARG A 460 -13.09 21.71 -17.64
C ARG A 460 -12.90 21.27 -16.20
N GLY A 461 -13.65 20.27 -15.73
CA GLY A 461 -13.55 19.77 -14.37
C GLY A 461 -14.76 18.96 -13.92
N ASP A 462 -14.86 18.77 -12.61
CA ASP A 462 -16.01 18.17 -11.96
C ASP A 462 -16.87 19.26 -11.31
N VAL A 463 -18.19 19.07 -11.33
CA VAL A 463 -19.15 19.88 -10.57
C VAL A 463 -19.91 18.97 -9.61
N VAL A 464 -19.75 19.21 -8.31
CA VAL A 464 -20.54 18.58 -7.26
C VAL A 464 -21.88 19.32 -7.15
N ALA A 465 -22.97 18.60 -7.30
CA ALA A 465 -24.34 19.11 -7.26
C ALA A 465 -25.17 18.29 -6.28
N LEU A 466 -26.35 18.77 -5.90
CA LEU A 466 -27.33 17.94 -5.19
C LEU A 466 -27.79 16.81 -6.12
N ASP A 467 -28.16 15.67 -5.55
CA ASP A 467 -28.54 14.47 -6.30
C ASP A 467 -29.86 14.59 -7.06
N ASP A 468 -30.67 15.61 -6.75
CA ASP A 468 -31.88 16.00 -7.48
C ASP A 468 -31.63 17.00 -8.63
N GLU A 469 -30.38 17.42 -8.85
CA GLU A 469 -30.00 18.28 -9.96
C GLU A 469 -29.64 17.47 -11.22
N SER A 470 -29.94 18.03 -12.39
CA SER A 470 -29.45 17.54 -13.69
C SER A 470 -28.64 18.63 -14.36
N LEU A 471 -27.33 18.44 -14.45
CA LEU A 471 -26.39 19.38 -15.05
C LEU A 471 -25.77 18.79 -16.33
N PRO A 472 -25.22 19.62 -17.24
CA PRO A 472 -24.41 19.14 -18.34
C PRO A 472 -23.19 18.35 -17.86
N GLY A 473 -22.76 17.37 -18.66
CA GLY A 473 -21.61 16.52 -18.35
C GLY A 473 -22.01 15.07 -18.02
N THR A 474 -21.01 14.24 -17.78
CA THR A 474 -21.20 12.83 -17.44
C THR A 474 -21.41 12.68 -15.94
N PRO A 475 -22.55 12.14 -15.46
CA PRO A 475 -22.72 11.80 -14.06
C PRO A 475 -21.77 10.66 -13.67
N LEU A 476 -21.10 10.78 -12.51
CA LEU A 476 -20.08 9.80 -12.09
C LEU A 476 -20.55 8.82 -11.01
N LEU A 477 -21.46 9.23 -10.12
CA LEU A 477 -21.99 8.34 -9.08
C LEU A 477 -23.09 7.46 -9.68
N GLU A 478 -22.91 6.15 -9.54
CA GLU A 478 -23.86 5.12 -9.97
C GLU A 478 -24.28 4.26 -8.78
N THR A 479 -25.54 3.84 -8.75
CA THR A 479 -26.00 2.87 -7.75
C THR A 479 -25.36 1.51 -8.00
N VAL A 480 -24.61 1.03 -7.01
CA VAL A 480 -23.86 -0.23 -7.05
C VAL A 480 -24.33 -1.26 -6.02
N MET A 481 -25.15 -0.85 -5.06
CA MET A 481 -25.81 -1.75 -4.12
C MET A 481 -27.19 -1.21 -3.76
N THR A 482 -28.17 -2.10 -3.74
CA THR A 482 -29.56 -1.79 -3.38
C THR A 482 -30.04 -2.79 -2.34
N GLU A 483 -30.55 -2.30 -1.22
CA GLU A 483 -31.07 -3.14 -0.13
C GLU A 483 -30.07 -4.23 0.32
N GLY A 484 -28.80 -3.86 0.45
CA GLY A 484 -27.70 -4.77 0.81
C GLY A 484 -27.25 -5.75 -0.28
N ARG A 485 -27.80 -5.67 -1.49
CA ARG A 485 -27.43 -6.52 -2.63
C ARG A 485 -26.55 -5.76 -3.61
N ALA A 486 -25.27 -6.15 -3.71
CA ALA A 486 -24.34 -5.59 -4.68
C ALA A 486 -24.72 -6.02 -6.11
N ARG A 487 -24.54 -5.12 -7.07
CA ARG A 487 -24.51 -5.50 -8.49
C ARG A 487 -23.13 -6.03 -8.86
N ASP A 488 -23.05 -6.74 -9.98
CA ASP A 488 -21.77 -7.17 -10.54
C ASP A 488 -20.94 -5.93 -10.95
N LEU A 489 -19.67 -5.93 -10.56
CA LEU A 489 -18.72 -4.91 -10.96
C LEU A 489 -17.93 -5.37 -12.20
N PRO A 490 -17.39 -4.43 -13.01
CA PRO A 490 -16.53 -4.78 -14.12
C PRO A 490 -15.29 -5.59 -13.73
N GLU A 491 -14.75 -6.34 -14.67
CA GLU A 491 -13.49 -7.07 -14.50
C GLU A 491 -12.30 -6.11 -14.29
N LEU A 492 -11.25 -6.58 -13.61
CA LEU A 492 -10.06 -5.79 -13.31
C LEU A 492 -9.40 -5.18 -14.56
N ASP A 493 -9.40 -5.92 -15.68
CA ASP A 493 -8.87 -5.43 -16.95
C ASP A 493 -9.67 -4.22 -17.50
N GLU A 494 -10.97 -4.19 -17.26
CA GLU A 494 -11.80 -3.04 -17.65
C GLU A 494 -11.50 -1.83 -16.77
N MET A 495 -11.40 -2.02 -15.45
CA MET A 495 -11.00 -0.96 -14.52
C MET A 495 -9.63 -0.39 -14.89
N ARG A 496 -8.66 -1.25 -15.23
CA ARG A 496 -7.33 -0.85 -15.69
C ARG A 496 -7.37 -0.07 -17.00
N ARG A 497 -8.16 -0.50 -17.99
CA ARG A 497 -8.37 0.27 -19.23
C ARG A 497 -9.02 1.63 -18.97
N ARG A 498 -9.99 1.68 -18.06
CA ARG A 498 -10.64 2.93 -17.62
C ARG A 498 -9.60 3.88 -17.02
N THR A 499 -8.72 3.41 -16.13
CA THR A 499 -7.63 4.22 -15.58
C THR A 499 -6.75 4.79 -16.68
N GLY A 500 -6.28 3.96 -17.62
CA GLY A 500 -5.43 4.42 -18.72
C GLY A 500 -6.10 5.51 -19.56
N ALA A 501 -7.39 5.33 -19.92
CA ALA A 501 -8.14 6.30 -20.68
C ALA A 501 -8.39 7.61 -19.89
N GLN A 502 -8.76 7.52 -18.62
CA GLN A 502 -9.04 8.67 -17.76
C GLN A 502 -7.77 9.48 -17.48
N VAL A 503 -6.65 8.81 -17.19
CA VAL A 503 -5.36 9.49 -16.98
C VAL A 503 -4.87 10.14 -18.26
N ALA A 504 -5.00 9.49 -19.42
CA ALA A 504 -4.61 10.07 -20.70
C ALA A 504 -5.46 11.28 -21.11
N ALA A 505 -6.73 11.35 -20.67
CA ALA A 505 -7.63 12.46 -20.93
C ALA A 505 -7.36 13.70 -20.04
N LEU A 506 -6.61 13.54 -18.93
CA LEU A 506 -6.30 14.68 -18.05
C LEU A 506 -5.35 15.69 -18.74
N PRO A 507 -5.52 17.00 -18.53
CA PRO A 507 -4.58 18.01 -19.01
C PRO A 507 -3.19 17.84 -18.41
N GLU A 508 -2.13 18.10 -19.19
CA GLU A 508 -0.73 17.97 -18.74
C GLU A 508 -0.44 18.66 -17.39
N ARG A 509 -1.02 19.85 -17.17
CA ARG A 509 -0.88 20.60 -15.91
C ARG A 509 -1.32 19.82 -14.67
N VAL A 510 -2.23 18.85 -14.81
CA VAL A 510 -2.75 17.98 -13.75
C VAL A 510 -1.93 16.69 -13.63
N ARG A 511 -1.42 16.19 -14.77
CA ARG A 511 -0.70 14.91 -14.85
C ARG A 511 0.77 15.00 -14.44
N ARG A 512 1.38 16.17 -14.61
CA ARG A 512 2.82 16.39 -14.39
C ARG A 512 3.27 15.95 -12.99
N PHE A 513 4.49 15.43 -12.89
CA PHE A 513 5.02 14.93 -11.62
C PHE A 513 5.44 16.06 -10.68
N ASP A 514 6.05 17.11 -11.23
CA ASP A 514 6.52 18.27 -10.47
C ASP A 514 5.43 19.35 -10.44
N ASP A 515 5.05 19.77 -9.23
CA ASP A 515 4.08 20.84 -8.96
C ASP A 515 2.77 20.74 -9.76
N PRO A 516 2.04 19.61 -9.80
CA PRO A 516 0.80 19.51 -10.55
C PRO A 516 -0.28 20.46 -10.02
N GLU A 517 -1.06 21.01 -10.94
CA GLU A 517 -2.31 21.69 -10.60
C GLU A 517 -3.37 20.66 -10.22
N PRO A 518 -4.17 20.91 -9.17
CA PRO A 518 -5.30 20.04 -8.83
C PRO A 518 -6.33 19.99 -9.97
N TRP A 519 -6.92 18.80 -10.19
CA TRP A 519 -8.12 18.65 -11.00
C TRP A 519 -9.22 19.58 -10.47
N PRO A 520 -9.81 20.46 -11.29
CA PRO A 520 -10.80 21.42 -10.82
C PRO A 520 -12.10 20.73 -10.34
N VAL A 521 -12.57 21.11 -9.15
CA VAL A 521 -13.83 20.62 -8.57
C VAL A 521 -14.67 21.80 -8.06
N GLY A 522 -15.72 22.14 -8.81
CA GLY A 522 -16.68 23.19 -8.48
C GLY A 522 -17.91 22.67 -7.72
N ARG A 523 -18.76 23.58 -7.25
CA ARG A 523 -20.08 23.27 -6.66
C ARG A 523 -21.18 23.91 -7.50
N SER A 524 -22.32 23.26 -7.66
CA SER A 524 -23.49 23.83 -8.34
C SER A 524 -24.01 25.08 -7.62
N GLY A 525 -24.76 25.93 -8.34
CA GLY A 525 -25.39 27.11 -7.74
C GLY A 525 -26.39 26.76 -6.64
N LYS A 526 -27.16 25.66 -6.82
CA LYS A 526 -28.14 25.21 -5.83
C LYS A 526 -27.47 24.69 -4.56
N LEU A 527 -26.38 23.93 -4.69
CA LEU A 527 -25.58 23.47 -3.55
C LEU A 527 -24.93 24.64 -2.81
N GLN A 528 -24.38 25.63 -3.52
CA GLN A 528 -23.83 26.83 -2.89
C GLN A 528 -24.92 27.60 -2.12
N ALA A 529 -26.10 27.80 -2.70
CA ALA A 529 -27.21 28.45 -2.02
C ALA A 529 -27.68 27.68 -0.77
N LEU A 530 -27.68 26.33 -0.80
CA LEU A 530 -28.00 25.51 0.36
C LEU A 530 -26.94 25.67 1.47
N ARG A 531 -25.65 25.65 1.11
CA ARG A 531 -24.53 25.88 2.03
C ARG A 531 -24.63 27.24 2.71
N GLU A 532 -24.93 28.29 1.95
CA GLU A 532 -25.11 29.64 2.48
C GLU A 532 -26.31 29.72 3.43
N ARG A 533 -27.47 29.15 3.04
CA ARG A 533 -28.67 29.16 3.89
C ARG A 533 -28.45 28.44 5.22
N MET A 534 -27.84 27.26 5.19
CA MET A 534 -27.54 26.48 6.40
C MET A 534 -26.38 27.09 7.21
N GLY A 535 -25.42 27.74 6.55
CA GLY A 535 -24.32 28.45 7.19
C GLY A 535 -24.73 29.80 7.81
N ALA A 536 -25.72 30.49 7.25
CA ALA A 536 -26.24 31.77 7.73
C ALA A 536 -27.28 31.64 8.85
N SER A 537 -27.69 30.41 9.20
CA SER A 537 -28.49 30.14 10.41
C SER A 537 -27.65 30.19 11.71
N LEU A 538 -26.47 30.81 11.64
CA LEU A 538 -25.55 31.20 12.72
C LEU A 538 -25.77 32.67 13.07
#